data_AF-A0A2K3JTS0-F1
#
_entry.id   AF-A0A2K3JTS0-F1
#
_cell.length_a   1.000
_cell.length_b   1.000
_cell.length_c   1.000
_cell.angle_alpha   90.00
_cell.angle_beta   90.00
_cell.angle_gamma   90.00
#
_symmetry.space_group_name_H-M   'P 1'
#
loop_
_entity.id
_entity.type
_entity.pdbx_description
1 polymer ?
#
loop_
_entity_poly.entity_id
_entity_poly.type
_entity_poly.pdbx_seq_one_letter_code
_entity_poly.pdbx_strand_id
1 'polypeptide(L)'
;MKLKLVGGDSAGVVTAYYMCTENGAGPTRDELDFEFLGNRTGQPYLIQTNVYKNGTGNREMRHMLWFDPTEDYHTYSILWNNHQIV
;
A
#
# COMPACT_ATOMS: atom_id res chain seq x y z
N MET A 1 -11.29 1.02 -0.04
CA MET A 1 -11.24 1.53 -1.43
C MET A 1 -11.36 0.36 -2.41
N LYS A 2 -12.04 0.52 -3.55
CA LYS A 2 -11.96 -0.45 -4.65
C LYS A 2 -10.89 0.02 -5.63
N LEU A 3 -9.84 -0.77 -5.83
CA LEU A 3 -8.72 -0.44 -6.70
C LEU A 3 -8.52 -1.53 -7.75
N LYS A 4 -8.22 -1.11 -8.97
CA LYS A 4 -7.67 -1.93 -10.04
C LYS A 4 -6.33 -1.34 -10.43
N LEU A 5 -5.29 -2.15 -10.49
CA LEU A 5 -3.92 -1.69 -10.71
C LEU A 5 -3.59 -1.58 -12.20
N VAL A 6 -2.42 -1.00 -12.48
CA VAL A 6 -1.94 -0.77 -13.85
C VAL A 6 -1.51 -2.10 -14.47
N GLY A 7 -2.14 -2.48 -15.57
CA GLY A 7 -1.72 -3.63 -16.38
C GLY A 7 -0.46 -3.32 -17.20
N GLY A 8 0.25 -4.37 -17.62
CA GLY A 8 1.48 -4.25 -18.41
C GLY A 8 2.71 -3.90 -17.57
N ASP A 9 3.60 -3.05 -18.09
CA ASP A 9 4.83 -2.66 -17.39
C ASP A 9 4.57 -1.46 -16.49
N SER A 10 4.71 -1.69 -15.18
CA SER A 10 4.56 -0.70 -14.12
C SER A 10 5.82 -0.62 -13.25
N ALA A 11 6.96 -1.13 -13.71
CA ALA A 11 8.19 -1.21 -12.93
C ALA A 11 8.61 0.17 -12.42
N GLY A 12 8.85 0.27 -11.10
CA GLY A 12 9.28 1.51 -10.45
C GLY A 12 8.14 2.51 -10.16
N VAL A 13 6.90 2.19 -10.51
CA VAL A 13 5.72 2.99 -10.15
C VAL A 13 5.04 2.38 -8.93
N VAL A 14 4.68 3.23 -7.96
CA VAL A 14 3.92 2.83 -6.77
C VAL A 14 2.52 3.44 -6.85
N THR A 15 1.50 2.59 -6.79
CA THR A 15 0.13 3.05 -6.47
C THR A 15 -0.02 2.99 -4.96
N ALA A 16 -0.35 4.11 -4.32
CA ALA A 16 -0.48 4.19 -2.87
C ALA A 16 -1.93 4.47 -2.45
N TYR A 17 -2.38 3.77 -1.42
CA TYR A 17 -3.57 4.11 -0.65
C TYR A 17 -3.17 4.14 0.82
N TYR A 18 -3.16 5.34 1.39
CA TYR A 18 -2.60 5.56 2.71
C TYR A 18 -3.43 6.57 3.51
N MET A 19 -3.23 6.55 4.83
CA MET A 19 -3.71 7.59 5.74
C MET A 19 -2.51 8.20 6.44
N CYS A 20 -2.44 9.53 6.50
CA CYS A 20 -1.34 10.24 7.13
C CYS A 20 -1.90 11.42 7.93
N THR A 21 -1.38 11.63 9.14
CA THR A 21 -1.85 12.70 10.03
C THR A 21 -1.37 14.09 9.61
N GLU A 22 -0.34 14.17 8.77
CA GLU A 22 0.27 15.42 8.31
C GLU A 22 0.21 15.58 6.79
N ASN A 23 -0.06 16.79 6.32
CA ASN A 23 0.03 17.09 4.89
C ASN A 23 1.49 16.98 4.42
N GLY A 24 1.71 16.26 3.32
CA GLY A 24 3.05 16.13 2.72
C GLY A 24 4.02 15.26 3.50
N ALA A 25 3.51 14.32 4.31
CA ALA A 25 4.33 13.34 5.03
C ALA A 25 5.43 13.97 5.92
N GLY A 26 5.03 14.89 6.80
CA GLY A 26 5.93 15.57 7.72
C GLY A 26 6.69 14.66 8.70
N PRO A 27 7.67 15.20 9.43
CA PRO A 27 8.67 14.42 10.16
C PRO A 27 8.13 13.72 11.41
N THR A 28 6.95 14.09 11.91
CA THR A 28 6.36 13.55 13.14
C THR A 28 5.04 12.80 12.90
N ARG A 29 4.72 12.50 11.64
CA ARG A 29 3.45 11.89 11.26
C ARG A 29 3.25 10.49 11.83
N ASP A 30 1.99 10.14 12.04
CA ASP A 30 1.54 8.75 12.00
C ASP A 30 1.02 8.47 10.58
N GLU A 31 1.34 7.30 10.05
CA GLU A 31 0.96 6.91 8.69
C GLU A 31 0.71 5.41 8.58
N LEU A 32 -0.30 5.03 7.79
CA LEU A 32 -0.67 3.64 7.50
C LEU A 32 -0.73 3.47 5.98
N ASP A 33 0.05 2.53 5.46
CA ASP A 33 0.32 2.41 4.03
C ASP A 33 -0.23 1.11 3.44
N PHE A 34 -0.87 1.23 2.28
CA PHE A 34 -0.84 0.21 1.23
C PHE A 34 -0.07 0.76 0.03
N GLU A 35 1.04 0.12 -0.31
CA GLU A 35 1.85 0.45 -1.47
C GLU A 35 1.89 -0.75 -2.42
N PHE A 36 1.30 -0.57 -3.60
CA PHE A 36 1.35 -1.57 -4.66
C PHE A 36 2.57 -1.32 -5.53
N LEU A 37 3.57 -2.19 -5.37
CA LEU A 37 4.85 -2.09 -6.05
C LEU A 37 4.72 -2.66 -7.46
N GLY A 38 4.68 -1.77 -8.45
CA GLY A 38 4.60 -2.14 -9.86
C GLY A 38 5.83 -2.91 -10.33
N ASN A 39 5.63 -3.71 -11.37
CA ASN A 39 6.61 -4.65 -11.88
C ASN A 39 6.59 -4.72 -13.41
N ARG A 40 7.58 -5.38 -13.99
CA ARG A 40 7.65 -5.62 -15.44
C ARG A 40 6.48 -6.49 -15.90
N THR A 41 6.07 -6.34 -17.16
CA THR A 41 5.01 -7.17 -17.76
C THR A 41 5.22 -8.66 -17.49
N GLY A 42 4.17 -9.32 -17.00
CA GLY A 42 4.18 -10.76 -16.67
C GLY A 42 4.83 -11.13 -15.34
N GLN A 43 5.33 -10.15 -14.56
CA GLN A 43 5.80 -10.36 -13.20
C GLN A 43 4.76 -9.88 -12.19
N PRO A 44 4.62 -10.57 -11.03
CA PRO A 44 3.58 -10.25 -10.07
C PRO A 44 3.83 -8.91 -9.38
N TYR A 45 2.73 -8.24 -9.03
CA TYR A 45 2.74 -7.15 -8.06
C TYR A 45 3.12 -7.66 -6.67
N LEU A 46 3.80 -6.81 -5.90
CA LEU A 46 3.87 -6.95 -4.45
C LEU A 46 3.02 -5.86 -3.81
N ILE A 47 2.29 -6.23 -2.77
CA ILE A 47 1.69 -5.26 -1.86
C ILE A 47 2.62 -5.12 -0.65
N GLN A 48 2.96 -3.87 -0.32
CA GLN A 48 3.66 -3.52 0.91
C GLN A 48 2.68 -2.83 1.86
N THR A 49 2.70 -3.22 3.12
CA THR A 49 2.06 -2.49 4.21
C THR A 49 3.11 -1.92 5.14
N ASN A 50 2.88 -0.73 5.68
CA ASN A 50 3.78 -0.11 6.65
C ASN A 50 2.99 0.66 7.71
N VAL A 51 3.65 0.93 8.84
CA VAL A 51 3.13 1.73 9.95
C VAL A 51 4.20 2.69 10.43
N TYR A 52 3.95 3.99 10.24
CA TYR A 52 4.70 5.05 10.89
C TYR A 52 4.03 5.44 12.20
N LYS A 53 4.86 5.61 13.24
CA LYS A 53 4.47 6.22 14.50
C LYS A 53 5.44 7.33 14.85
N ASN A 54 4.94 8.55 15.02
CA ASN A 54 5.72 9.74 15.33
C ASN A 54 6.97 9.87 14.41
N GLY A 55 6.73 9.78 13.10
CA GLY A 55 7.77 9.85 12.07
C GLY A 55 8.58 8.58 11.82
N THR A 56 8.45 7.57 12.67
CA THR A 56 9.26 6.35 12.57
C THR A 56 8.48 5.22 11.91
N GLY A 57 8.87 4.85 10.69
CA GLY A 57 8.38 3.68 9.95
C GLY A 57 9.22 2.42 10.20
N ASN A 58 9.71 1.79 9.13
CA ASN A 58 10.51 0.57 9.13
C ASN A 58 9.76 -0.66 9.70
N ARG A 59 8.47 -0.77 9.38
CA ARG A 59 7.60 -1.89 9.79
C ARG A 59 6.97 -2.56 8.58
N GLU A 60 7.72 -2.59 7.48
CA GLU A 60 7.24 -3.10 6.21
C GLU A 60 6.94 -4.59 6.28
N MET A 61 5.78 -4.98 5.78
CA MET A 61 5.51 -6.36 5.38
C MET A 61 5.17 -6.38 3.90
N ARG A 62 5.62 -7.43 3.19
CA ARG A 62 5.42 -7.58 1.75
C ARG A 62 4.79 -8.91 1.43
N HIS A 63 3.78 -8.89 0.57
CA HIS A 63 3.04 -10.08 0.18
C HIS A 63 2.80 -10.09 -1.33
N MET A 64 2.79 -11.28 -1.92
CA MET A 64 2.18 -11.49 -3.23
C MET A 64 0.67 -11.64 -3.04
N LEU A 65 -0.10 -11.12 -3.98
CA LEU A 65 -1.54 -11.36 -4.05
C LEU A 65 -1.79 -12.72 -4.70
N TRP A 66 -2.83 -13.42 -4.25
CA TRP A 66 -3.25 -14.70 -4.82
C TRP A 66 -4.12 -14.56 -6.08
N PHE A 67 -4.22 -13.34 -6.61
CA PHE A 67 -4.95 -12.96 -7.81
C PHE A 67 -4.16 -11.90 -8.58
N ASP A 68 -4.51 -11.68 -9.85
CA ASP A 68 -3.96 -10.57 -10.64
C ASP A 68 -4.74 -9.29 -10.33
N PRO A 69 -4.14 -8.29 -9.63
CA PRO A 69 -4.84 -7.07 -9.25
C PRO A 69 -5.06 -6.09 -10.41
N THR A 70 -4.60 -6.41 -11.63
CA THR A 70 -4.76 -5.57 -12.84
C THR A 70 -6.01 -5.93 -13.64
N GLU A 71 -6.57 -7.12 -13.43
CA GLU A 71 -7.69 -7.66 -14.22
C GLU A 71 -9.06 -7.10 -13.76
N ASP A 72 -9.27 -6.95 -12.45
CA ASP A 72 -10.53 -6.39 -11.92
C ASP A 72 -10.31 -5.55 -10.65
N TYR A 73 -11.36 -4.89 -10.18
CA TYR A 73 -11.36 -4.13 -8.94
C TYR A 73 -11.41 -5.05 -7.72
N HIS A 74 -10.45 -4.87 -6.83
CA HIS A 74 -10.41 -5.53 -5.53
C HIS A 74 -10.57 -4.52 -4.39
N THR A 75 -11.08 -4.99 -3.25
CA THR A 75 -11.31 -4.13 -2.08
C THR A 75 -10.10 -4.19 -1.15
N TYR A 76 -9.51 -3.03 -0.89
CA TYR A 76 -8.44 -2.83 0.07
C TYR A 76 -8.93 -1.87 1.15
N SER A 77 -8.81 -2.26 2.41
CA SER A 77 -9.40 -1.55 3.54
C SER A 77 -8.44 -1.55 4.71
N ILE A 78 -8.45 -0.46 5.46
CA ILE A 78 -7.76 -0.36 6.74
C ILE A 78 -8.84 -0.20 7.80
N LEU A 79 -8.86 -1.08 8.79
CA LEU A 79 -9.62 -0.90 10.02
C LEU A 79 -8.65 -0.36 11.08
N TRP A 80 -8.90 0.85 11.55
CA TRP A 80 -8.11 1.44 12.63
C TRP A 80 -9.00 1.85 13.80
N ASN A 81 -8.68 1.35 14.98
CA ASN A 81 -9.32 1.75 16.24
C ASN A 81 -8.30 1.72 17.39
N ASN A 82 -8.73 2.07 18.61
CA ASN A 82 -7.85 2.19 19.77
C ASN A 82 -7.17 0.87 20.22
N HIS A 83 -7.57 -0.28 19.69
CA HIS A 83 -7.01 -1.58 20.06
C HIS A 83 -6.12 -2.19 18.96
N GLN A 84 -6.41 -1.89 17.69
CA GLN A 84 -5.76 -2.57 16.57
C GLN A 84 -5.83 -1.79 15.25
N ILE A 85 -4.92 -2.19 14.36
CA ILE A 85 -4.93 -1.92 12.92
C ILE A 85 -5.05 -3.27 12.22
N VAL A 86 -5.97 -3.38 11.26
CA VAL A 86 -6.18 -4.56 10.40
C VAL A 86 -6.23 -4.14 8.95
#